data_AF-L5LH50-F1
#
_entry.id   AF-L5LH50-F1
#
_cell.length_a   1.000
_cell.length_b   1.000
_cell.length_c   1.000
_cell.angle_alpha   90.00
_cell.angle_beta   90.00
_cell.angle_gamma   90.00
#
_symmetry.space_group_name_H-M   'P 1'
#
loop_
_entity.id
_entity.type
_entity.pdbx_description
1 polymer ?
#
loop_
_entity_poly.entity_id
_entity_poly.type
_entity_poly.pdbx_seq_one_letter_code
_entity_poly.pdbx_strand_id
1 'polypeptide(L)'
;MRWSLHPRSLILYFYTLLFLSSTCLALVPPTDNCCISDKRFGRYCPTTCGIADFLLNYQTEVDQDLQSVEETLRNIKNNTSEAKKLIREIQSFYSTDGLPKSDRIEASIKESQKMMEDIMKFETLIISHDSSIRFLKDIFNTNKQKIATLKQKVDQLEAKCQEPCKDTVKIHDITGRDCQDIANKGGKESGLYFIKPLTSQQQFLVYCEMEKNGNGWTVLQKRLDGSEDFKKNWIQYKEGFGHLSPTGTTEFWLGNEKMHLITTQTTIPYVLRVELEDWNGRIAYV
;
A
#
# COMPACT_ATOMS: atom_id res chain seq x y z
N MET A 1 -63.94 -23.63 48.79
CA MET A 1 -64.33 -24.82 48.00
C MET A 1 -63.08 -25.47 47.43
N ARG A 2 -63.12 -26.80 47.36
CA ARG A 2 -62.08 -27.76 46.93
C ARG A 2 -61.07 -28.19 48.00
N TRP A 3 -61.36 -29.40 48.48
CA TRP A 3 -60.57 -30.26 49.35
C TRP A 3 -59.36 -30.83 48.61
N SER A 4 -58.28 -31.13 49.33
CA SER A 4 -57.39 -32.23 48.98
C SER A 4 -56.70 -32.76 50.24
N LEU A 5 -56.90 -34.06 50.47
CA LEU A 5 -56.50 -34.83 51.65
C LEU A 5 -54.97 -35.02 51.78
N HIS A 6 -54.54 -35.12 53.04
CA HIS A 6 -53.26 -35.65 53.52
C HIS A 6 -53.01 -37.11 53.10
N PRO A 7 -51.72 -37.53 53.06
CA PRO A 7 -51.37 -38.69 53.88
C PRO A 7 -49.92 -38.62 54.39
N ARG A 8 -49.67 -37.91 55.51
CA ARG A 8 -48.45 -38.11 56.32
C ARG A 8 -48.69 -38.16 57.83
N SER A 9 -49.94 -38.03 58.28
CA SER A 9 -50.31 -38.05 59.71
C SER A 9 -50.79 -39.42 60.22
N LEU A 10 -50.76 -40.48 59.40
CA LEU A 10 -51.34 -41.80 59.73
C LEU A 10 -50.36 -42.82 60.30
N ILE A 11 -49.05 -42.52 60.38
CA ILE A 11 -48.04 -43.49 60.86
C ILE A 11 -47.61 -43.23 62.31
N LEU A 12 -47.82 -42.00 62.82
CA LEU A 12 -47.47 -41.63 64.19
C LEU A 12 -48.50 -42.07 65.25
N TYR A 13 -49.68 -42.55 64.85
CA TYR A 13 -50.69 -43.12 65.76
C TYR A 13 -50.67 -44.65 65.83
N PHE A 14 -49.83 -45.33 65.04
CA PHE A 14 -49.78 -46.79 65.00
C PHE A 14 -48.74 -47.41 65.94
N TYR A 15 -47.81 -46.61 66.50
CA TYR A 15 -46.78 -47.10 67.41
C TYR A 15 -47.03 -46.78 68.90
N THR A 16 -48.00 -45.93 69.22
CA THR A 16 -48.31 -45.53 70.60
C THR A 16 -49.40 -46.38 71.27
N LEU A 17 -50.00 -47.33 70.54
CA LEU A 17 -51.12 -48.17 71.02
C LEU A 17 -50.77 -49.66 71.23
N LEU A 18 -49.48 -50.01 71.24
CA LEU A 18 -49.00 -51.39 71.46
C LEU A 18 -48.33 -51.63 72.82
N PHE A 19 -48.36 -50.66 73.74
CA PHE A 19 -47.74 -50.78 75.08
C PHE A 19 -48.74 -50.97 76.24
N LEU A 20 -49.96 -51.45 75.95
CA LEU A 20 -50.99 -51.79 76.95
C LEU A 20 -51.45 -53.25 76.80
N SER A 21 -50.50 -54.19 76.79
CA SER A 21 -50.80 -55.59 77.07
C SER A 21 -49.74 -56.14 78.01
N SER A 22 -50.05 -56.07 79.31
CA SER A 22 -49.43 -56.88 80.35
C SER A 22 -49.83 -58.33 80.15
N THR A 23 -49.21 -59.01 79.19
CA THR A 23 -49.11 -60.47 79.22
C THR A 23 -47.85 -60.81 79.99
N CYS A 24 -48.01 -61.05 81.29
CA CYS A 24 -47.01 -61.73 82.09
C CYS A 24 -46.93 -63.18 81.58
N LEU A 25 -46.23 -63.39 80.47
CA LEU A 25 -45.76 -64.71 80.08
C LEU A 25 -44.71 -65.09 81.13
N ALA A 26 -45.14 -65.92 82.08
CA ALA A 26 -44.24 -66.61 82.98
C ALA A 26 -43.17 -67.31 82.12
N LEU A 27 -41.95 -66.80 82.15
CA LEU A 27 -40.81 -67.48 81.56
C LEU A 27 -40.66 -68.82 82.30
N VAL A 28 -40.98 -69.91 81.60
CA VAL A 28 -40.57 -71.26 82.00
C VAL A 28 -39.06 -71.33 81.73
N PRO A 29 -38.20 -71.44 82.76
CA PRO A 29 -36.76 -71.49 82.53
C PRO A 29 -36.37 -72.81 81.84
N PRO A 30 -35.51 -72.79 80.80
CA PRO A 30 -35.03 -74.01 80.14
C PRO A 30 -34.23 -74.89 81.10
N THR A 31 -34.51 -76.19 81.07
CA THR A 31 -34.09 -77.22 82.04
C THR A 31 -32.76 -77.90 81.69
N ASP A 32 -31.80 -77.17 81.13
CA ASP A 32 -30.66 -77.83 80.46
C ASP A 32 -29.41 -77.99 81.35
N ASN A 33 -29.29 -77.25 82.47
CA ASN A 33 -28.11 -77.29 83.34
C ASN A 33 -28.31 -77.93 84.73
N CYS A 34 -29.45 -78.58 84.98
CA CYS A 34 -29.71 -79.28 86.26
C CYS A 34 -29.51 -80.81 86.09
N CYS A 35 -28.38 -81.32 86.59
CA CYS A 35 -28.00 -82.73 86.43
C CYS A 35 -27.57 -83.42 87.74
N ILE A 36 -27.98 -84.70 87.80
CA ILE A 36 -27.84 -85.74 88.84
C ILE A 36 -29.00 -85.80 89.84
N SER A 37 -29.78 -86.87 89.72
CA SER A 37 -31.01 -87.15 90.45
C SER A 37 -30.76 -88.13 91.60
N ASP A 38 -31.04 -87.72 92.83
CA ASP A 38 -31.43 -88.71 93.85
C ASP A 38 -32.92 -88.99 93.63
N LYS A 39 -33.30 -90.26 93.39
CA LYS A 39 -34.70 -90.63 93.11
C LYS A 39 -35.68 -90.22 94.22
N ARG A 40 -35.19 -89.94 95.43
CA ARG A 40 -36.02 -89.44 96.54
C ARG A 40 -36.20 -87.92 96.55
N PHE A 41 -35.22 -87.16 96.07
CA PHE A 41 -35.18 -85.69 96.22
C PHE A 41 -35.32 -84.93 94.89
N GLY A 42 -35.32 -85.63 93.76
CA GLY A 42 -35.50 -85.02 92.43
C GLY A 42 -34.20 -84.48 91.84
N ARG A 43 -34.31 -83.50 90.93
CA ARG A 43 -33.17 -82.92 90.20
C ARG A 43 -32.58 -81.76 91.01
N TYR A 44 -31.25 -81.72 91.08
CA TYR A 44 -30.54 -80.60 91.68
C TYR A 44 -30.30 -79.52 90.63
N CYS A 45 -30.75 -78.30 90.93
CA CYS A 45 -30.41 -77.09 90.21
C CYS A 45 -29.42 -76.26 91.03
N PRO A 46 -28.63 -75.38 90.39
CA PRO A 46 -27.83 -74.40 91.11
C PRO A 46 -28.71 -73.68 92.14
N THR A 47 -28.19 -73.54 93.35
CA THR A 47 -28.93 -72.84 94.40
C THR A 47 -29.13 -71.39 93.99
N THR A 48 -30.08 -70.72 94.63
CA THR A 48 -30.28 -69.28 94.42
C THR A 48 -29.01 -68.46 94.69
N CYS A 49 -28.10 -68.94 95.55
CA CYS A 49 -26.76 -68.36 95.70
C CYS A 49 -25.91 -68.51 94.43
N GLY A 50 -25.87 -69.69 93.80
CA GLY A 50 -25.09 -69.90 92.57
C GLY A 50 -25.61 -69.12 91.37
N ILE A 51 -26.94 -68.95 91.27
CA ILE A 51 -27.55 -68.11 90.24
C ILE A 51 -27.28 -66.62 90.53
N ALA A 52 -27.42 -66.18 91.79
CA ALA A 52 -27.15 -64.79 92.16
C ALA A 52 -25.67 -64.41 91.93
N ASP A 53 -24.73 -65.30 92.22
CA ASP A 53 -23.29 -65.06 92.01
C ASP A 53 -22.94 -65.00 90.52
N PHE A 54 -23.51 -65.89 89.71
CA PHE A 54 -23.37 -65.83 88.25
C PHE A 54 -23.97 -64.53 87.68
N LEU A 55 -25.16 -64.13 88.13
CA LEU A 55 -25.79 -62.89 87.70
C LEU A 55 -25.01 -61.66 88.15
N LEU A 56 -24.41 -61.66 89.34
CA LEU A 56 -23.57 -60.57 89.81
C LEU A 56 -22.35 -60.39 88.89
N ASN A 57 -21.64 -61.48 88.60
CA ASN A 57 -20.43 -61.44 87.75
C ASN A 57 -20.77 -61.13 86.28
N TYR A 58 -21.83 -61.73 85.73
CA TYR A 58 -22.27 -61.47 84.36
C TYR A 58 -22.76 -60.02 84.19
N GLN A 59 -23.51 -59.50 85.17
CA GLN A 59 -23.97 -58.11 85.15
C GLN A 59 -22.79 -57.14 85.18
N THR A 60 -21.74 -57.41 85.97
CA THR A 60 -20.56 -56.54 85.99
C THR A 60 -19.81 -56.50 84.65
N GLU A 61 -19.69 -57.64 83.95
CA GLU A 61 -19.01 -57.70 82.65
C GLU A 61 -19.83 -57.01 81.56
N VAL A 62 -21.13 -57.29 81.51
CA VAL A 62 -22.04 -56.67 80.53
C VAL A 62 -22.21 -55.16 80.78
N ASP A 63 -22.24 -54.72 82.04
CA ASP A 63 -22.29 -53.28 82.36
C ASP A 63 -21.00 -52.55 81.97
N GLN A 64 -19.83 -53.20 82.11
CA GLN A 64 -18.55 -52.65 81.64
C GLN A 64 -18.52 -52.53 80.11
N ASP A 65 -18.96 -53.56 79.39
CA ASP A 65 -19.05 -53.53 77.93
C ASP A 65 -20.06 -52.47 77.46
N LEU A 66 -21.19 -52.33 78.14
CA LEU A 66 -22.19 -51.31 77.82
C LEU A 66 -21.62 -49.91 77.99
N GLN A 67 -20.91 -49.64 79.09
CA GLN A 67 -20.24 -48.36 79.33
C GLN A 67 -19.17 -48.08 78.26
N SER A 68 -18.38 -49.09 77.88
CA SER A 68 -17.36 -48.97 76.82
C SER A 68 -17.96 -48.62 75.46
N VAL A 69 -19.08 -49.26 75.10
CA VAL A 69 -19.81 -48.98 73.85
C VAL A 69 -20.42 -47.58 73.88
N GLU A 70 -21.02 -47.16 74.99
CA GLU A 70 -21.58 -45.81 75.14
C GLU A 70 -20.50 -44.73 75.02
N GLU A 71 -19.34 -44.92 75.64
CA GLU A 71 -18.21 -44.00 75.57
C GLU A 71 -17.65 -43.90 74.14
N THR A 72 -17.51 -45.05 73.47
CA THR A 72 -17.05 -45.10 72.07
C THR A 72 -18.02 -44.37 71.13
N LEU A 73 -19.33 -44.58 71.29
CA LEU A 73 -20.36 -43.87 70.53
C LEU A 73 -20.31 -42.35 70.77
N ARG A 74 -20.05 -41.93 72.01
CA ARG A 74 -19.92 -40.52 72.37
C ARG A 74 -18.70 -39.88 71.69
N ASN A 75 -17.56 -40.58 71.66
CA ASN A 75 -16.35 -40.13 70.99
C ASN A 75 -16.53 -40.05 69.47
N ILE A 76 -17.14 -41.06 68.84
CA ILE A 76 -17.45 -41.04 67.40
C ILE A 76 -18.37 -39.86 67.07
N LYS A 77 -19.39 -39.61 67.89
CA LYS A 77 -20.30 -38.47 67.71
C LYS A 77 -19.58 -37.13 67.78
N ASN A 78 -18.68 -36.95 68.74
CA ASN A 78 -17.90 -35.72 68.90
C ASN A 78 -16.97 -35.50 67.69
N ASN A 79 -16.17 -36.51 67.32
CA ASN A 79 -15.25 -36.42 66.19
C ASN A 79 -15.98 -36.19 64.87
N THR A 80 -17.14 -36.84 64.68
CA THR A 80 -17.95 -36.64 63.46
C THR A 80 -18.55 -35.24 63.41
N SER A 81 -18.94 -34.67 64.57
CA SER A 81 -19.41 -33.29 64.66
C SER A 81 -18.30 -32.28 64.35
N GLU A 82 -17.10 -32.52 64.85
CA GLU A 82 -15.92 -31.69 64.61
C GLU A 82 -15.49 -31.74 63.14
N ALA A 83 -15.39 -32.94 62.56
CA ALA A 83 -15.12 -33.13 61.14
C ALA A 83 -16.17 -32.43 60.26
N LYS A 84 -17.45 -32.48 60.63
CA LYS A 84 -18.51 -31.75 59.91
C LYS A 84 -18.36 -30.23 60.01
N LYS A 85 -17.92 -29.70 61.15
CA LYS A 85 -17.62 -28.26 61.29
C LYS A 85 -16.43 -27.86 60.42
N LEU A 86 -15.34 -28.64 60.47
CA LEU A 86 -14.16 -28.40 59.67
C LEU A 86 -14.46 -28.45 58.16
N ILE A 87 -15.28 -29.41 57.72
CA ILE A 87 -15.73 -29.49 56.32
C ILE A 87 -16.56 -28.26 55.93
N ARG A 88 -17.43 -27.74 56.81
CA ARG A 88 -18.18 -26.51 56.54
C ARG A 88 -17.28 -25.28 56.49
N GLU A 89 -16.28 -25.18 57.36
CA GLU A 89 -15.30 -24.09 57.32
C GLU A 89 -14.46 -24.16 56.04
N ILE A 90 -13.94 -25.34 55.68
CA ILE A 90 -13.22 -25.57 54.43
C ILE A 90 -14.13 -25.23 53.23
N GLN A 91 -15.38 -25.71 53.21
CA GLN A 91 -16.33 -25.35 52.17
C GLN A 91 -16.60 -23.84 52.13
N SER A 92 -16.61 -23.13 53.26
CA SER A 92 -16.73 -21.67 53.26
C SER A 92 -15.54 -20.99 52.57
N PHE A 93 -14.33 -21.55 52.69
CA PHE A 93 -13.14 -21.04 51.98
C PHE A 93 -13.13 -21.40 50.49
N TYR A 94 -13.73 -22.53 50.11
CA TYR A 94 -13.71 -23.04 48.72
C TYR A 94 -15.05 -22.89 47.94
N SER A 95 -16.15 -22.43 48.56
CA SER A 95 -17.47 -22.24 47.91
C SER A 95 -17.65 -20.84 47.30
N THR A 96 -16.56 -20.11 47.08
CA THR A 96 -16.55 -19.08 46.04
C THR A 96 -15.93 -19.72 44.80
N ASP A 97 -16.66 -19.67 43.69
CA ASP A 97 -16.26 -20.13 42.36
C ASP A 97 -14.79 -19.81 42.06
N GLY A 98 -13.96 -20.85 41.96
CA GLY A 98 -12.55 -20.75 41.60
C GLY A 98 -11.67 -20.04 42.64
N LEU A 99 -10.37 -20.33 42.63
CA LEU A 99 -9.41 -19.36 43.15
C LEU A 99 -9.81 -17.98 42.58
N PRO A 100 -9.76 -16.87 43.34
CA PRO A 100 -9.78 -15.56 42.71
C PRO A 100 -8.53 -15.51 41.85
N LYS A 101 -8.65 -15.89 40.57
CA LYS A 101 -7.80 -15.32 39.54
C LYS A 101 -8.01 -13.84 39.75
N SER A 102 -7.05 -13.19 40.39
CA SER A 102 -7.15 -11.77 40.67
C SER A 102 -7.47 -11.12 39.33
N ASP A 103 -8.68 -10.59 39.17
CA ASP A 103 -9.14 -9.99 37.91
C ASP A 103 -8.12 -8.96 37.42
N ARG A 104 -7.40 -8.35 38.36
CA ARG A 104 -6.29 -7.44 38.15
C ARG A 104 -5.05 -8.11 37.55
N ILE A 105 -4.67 -9.31 37.99
CA ILE A 105 -3.55 -10.09 37.42
C ILE A 105 -3.92 -10.58 36.02
N GLU A 106 -5.13 -11.10 35.82
CA GLU A 106 -5.55 -11.56 34.48
C GLU A 106 -5.76 -10.39 33.51
N ALA A 107 -6.26 -9.25 33.98
CA ALA A 107 -6.29 -8.01 33.20
C ALA A 107 -4.87 -7.52 32.84
N SER A 108 -3.93 -7.57 33.78
CA SER A 108 -2.53 -7.17 33.53
C SER A 108 -1.83 -8.12 32.56
N ILE A 109 -2.10 -9.42 32.64
CA ILE A 109 -1.60 -10.42 31.68
C ILE A 109 -2.19 -10.16 30.29
N LYS A 110 -3.50 -9.88 30.20
CA LYS A 110 -4.17 -9.57 28.94
C LYS A 110 -3.67 -8.26 28.31
N GLU A 111 -3.36 -7.25 29.12
CA GLU A 111 -2.78 -5.98 28.67
C GLU A 111 -1.34 -6.15 28.18
N SER A 112 -0.53 -6.95 28.88
CA SER A 112 0.82 -7.33 28.45
C SER A 112 0.82 -8.13 27.14
N GLN A 113 -0.12 -9.07 26.98
CA GLN A 113 -0.32 -9.82 25.74
C GLN A 113 -0.71 -8.91 24.58
N LYS A 114 -1.63 -7.96 24.81
CA LYS A 114 -2.01 -6.96 23.80
C LYS A 114 -0.84 -6.08 23.40
N MET A 115 -0.02 -5.65 24.37
CA MET A 115 1.20 -4.88 24.09
C MET A 115 2.19 -5.69 23.23
N MET A 116 2.34 -6.99 23.49
CA MET A 116 3.19 -7.87 22.70
C MET A 116 2.68 -8.05 21.27
N GLU A 117 1.37 -8.18 21.07
CA GLU A 117 0.76 -8.19 19.74
C GLU A 117 1.01 -6.88 18.97
N ASP A 118 0.92 -5.74 19.65
CA ASP A 118 1.17 -4.44 19.02
C ASP A 118 2.66 -4.25 18.67
N ILE A 119 3.59 -4.75 19.51
CA ILE A 119 5.03 -4.78 19.18
C ILE A 119 5.29 -5.59 17.90
N MET A 120 4.68 -6.77 17.76
CA MET A 120 4.83 -7.59 16.55
C MET A 120 4.30 -6.88 15.30
N LYS A 121 3.21 -6.12 15.42
CA LYS A 121 2.68 -5.29 14.32
C LYS A 121 3.65 -4.16 13.97
N PHE A 122 4.22 -3.47 14.96
CA PHE A 122 5.17 -2.40 14.73
C PHE A 122 6.46 -2.91 14.08
N GLU A 123 6.93 -4.10 14.43
CA GLU A 123 8.12 -4.71 13.81
C GLU A 123 7.91 -4.89 12.29
N THR A 124 6.74 -5.39 11.89
CA THR A 124 6.36 -5.55 10.48
C THR A 124 6.28 -4.19 9.76
N LEU A 125 5.72 -3.17 10.42
CA LEU A 125 5.66 -1.80 9.90
C LEU A 125 7.05 -1.18 9.73
N ILE A 126 7.97 -1.39 10.68
CA ILE A 126 9.34 -0.88 10.61
C ILE A 126 10.06 -1.49 9.39
N ILE A 127 9.91 -2.79 9.15
CA ILE A 127 10.48 -3.46 7.98
C ILE A 127 9.92 -2.85 6.68
N SER A 128 8.60 -2.62 6.63
CA SER A 128 7.93 -1.99 5.49
C SER A 128 8.43 -0.56 5.24
N HIS A 129 8.53 0.27 6.28
CA HIS A 129 9.05 1.62 6.16
C HIS A 129 10.53 1.64 5.75
N ASP A 130 11.37 0.74 6.27
CA ASP A 130 12.78 0.68 5.89
C ASP A 130 12.94 0.32 4.40
N SER A 131 12.11 -0.59 3.88
CA SER A 131 12.05 -0.86 2.44
C SER A 131 11.63 0.36 1.61
N SER A 132 10.65 1.13 2.10
CA SER A 132 10.18 2.36 1.43
C SER A 132 11.27 3.44 1.44
N ILE A 133 12.00 3.58 2.54
CA ILE A 133 13.13 4.51 2.67
C ILE A 133 14.24 4.12 1.70
N ARG A 134 14.59 2.83 1.60
CA ARG A 134 15.59 2.34 0.64
C ARG A 134 15.19 2.66 -0.80
N PHE A 135 13.92 2.44 -1.15
CA PHE A 135 13.39 2.77 -2.47
C PHE A 135 13.49 4.27 -2.79
N LEU A 136 13.04 5.13 -1.87
CA LEU A 136 13.12 6.58 -2.04
C LEU A 136 14.57 7.08 -2.13
N LYS A 137 15.49 6.46 -1.39
CA LYS A 137 16.92 6.78 -1.44
C LYS A 137 17.52 6.44 -2.80
N ASP A 138 17.12 5.32 -3.39
CA ASP A 138 17.58 4.93 -4.72
C ASP A 138 17.07 5.89 -5.81
N ILE A 139 15.78 6.26 -5.74
CA ILE A 139 15.21 7.30 -6.62
C ILE A 139 15.95 8.63 -6.45
N PHE A 140 16.21 9.06 -5.21
CA PHE A 140 16.92 10.30 -4.93
C PHE A 140 18.32 10.29 -5.55
N ASN A 141 19.07 9.19 -5.36
CA ASN A 141 20.41 9.04 -5.93
C ASN A 141 20.39 9.02 -7.47
N THR A 142 19.42 8.31 -8.05
CA THR A 142 19.20 8.27 -9.50
C THR A 142 18.88 9.65 -10.05
N ASN A 143 17.99 10.39 -9.41
CA ASN A 143 17.64 11.75 -9.82
C ASN A 143 18.83 12.70 -9.66
N LYS A 144 19.62 12.56 -8.59
CA LYS A 144 20.87 13.33 -8.40
C LYS A 144 21.85 13.07 -9.55
N GLN A 145 22.03 11.82 -9.97
CA GLN A 145 22.87 11.48 -11.13
C GLN A 145 22.32 12.08 -12.43
N LYS A 146 21.01 11.95 -12.68
CA LYS A 146 20.36 12.55 -13.86
C LYS A 146 20.56 14.06 -13.91
N ILE A 147 20.44 14.76 -12.78
CA ILE A 147 20.68 16.21 -12.69
C ILE A 147 22.13 16.53 -13.04
N ALA A 148 23.10 15.76 -12.55
CA ALA A 148 24.51 15.95 -12.90
C ALA A 148 24.76 15.75 -14.41
N THR A 149 24.18 14.71 -15.00
CA THR A 149 24.26 14.48 -16.45
C THR A 149 23.58 15.59 -17.26
N LEU A 150 22.42 16.09 -16.81
CA LEU A 150 21.74 17.20 -17.46
C LEU A 150 22.56 18.48 -17.41
N LYS A 151 23.18 18.79 -16.27
CA LYS A 151 24.10 19.93 -16.16
C LYS A 151 25.24 19.82 -17.16
N GLN A 152 25.90 18.66 -17.23
CA GLN A 152 26.97 18.42 -18.21
C GLN A 152 26.50 18.60 -19.66
N LYS A 153 25.28 18.13 -19.99
CA LYS A 153 24.71 18.31 -21.33
C LYS A 153 24.38 19.77 -21.64
N VAL A 154 23.94 20.55 -20.66
CA VAL A 154 23.70 21.98 -20.80
C VAL A 154 25.03 22.70 -21.08
N ASP A 155 26.07 22.44 -20.28
CA ASP A 155 27.40 23.04 -20.49
C ASP A 155 27.96 22.69 -21.89
N GLN A 156 27.76 21.43 -22.33
CA GLN A 156 28.16 20.99 -23.67
C GLN A 156 27.38 21.70 -24.79
N LEU A 157 26.09 21.94 -24.59
CA LEU A 157 25.25 22.62 -25.58
C LEU A 157 25.61 24.11 -25.63
N GLU A 158 25.81 24.74 -24.48
CA GLU A 158 26.23 26.14 -24.36
C GLU A 158 27.57 26.39 -25.06
N ALA A 159 28.53 25.46 -24.95
CA ALA A 159 29.80 25.53 -25.67
C ALA A 159 29.61 25.47 -27.20
N LYS A 160 28.65 24.69 -27.69
CA LYS A 160 28.35 24.60 -29.14
C LYS A 160 27.66 25.83 -29.69
N CYS A 161 26.96 26.58 -28.85
CA CYS A 161 26.19 27.77 -29.25
C CYS A 161 26.99 29.08 -29.15
N GLN A 162 28.29 29.03 -28.85
CA GLN A 162 29.14 30.24 -28.74
C GLN A 162 29.43 30.90 -30.09
N GLU A 163 29.48 30.12 -31.17
CA GLU A 163 29.68 30.68 -32.51
C GLU A 163 28.33 31.08 -33.11
N PRO A 164 28.17 32.35 -33.56
CA PRO A 164 26.96 32.75 -34.27
C PRO A 164 26.85 31.91 -35.55
N CYS A 165 25.61 31.59 -35.92
CA CYS A 165 25.34 30.92 -37.20
C CYS A 165 26.05 31.69 -38.32
N LYS A 166 26.97 31.00 -39.01
CA LYS A 166 27.68 31.60 -40.14
C LYS A 166 26.68 31.75 -41.28
N ASP A 167 26.32 32.99 -41.57
CA ASP A 167 25.46 33.28 -42.72
C ASP A 167 26.14 32.75 -43.99
N THR A 168 25.44 31.87 -44.70
CA THR A 168 25.91 31.30 -45.96
C THR A 168 25.68 32.26 -47.13
N VAL A 169 24.90 33.33 -46.91
CA VAL A 169 24.60 34.35 -47.92
C VAL A 169 25.81 35.27 -48.11
N LYS A 170 26.68 34.88 -49.06
CA LYS A 170 27.73 35.77 -49.55
C LYS A 170 27.15 36.75 -50.57
N ILE A 171 27.21 38.03 -50.23
CA ILE A 171 26.96 39.12 -51.17
C ILE A 171 28.32 39.64 -51.63
N HIS A 172 28.51 39.78 -52.93
CA HIS A 172 29.76 40.28 -53.47
C HIS A 172 29.84 41.82 -53.32
N ASP A 173 31.05 42.32 -53.02
CA ASP A 173 31.28 43.74 -52.73
C ASP A 173 31.27 44.65 -53.98
N ILE A 174 31.48 44.06 -55.17
CA ILE A 174 31.51 44.82 -56.43
C ILE A 174 30.11 45.33 -56.74
N THR A 175 29.98 46.63 -57.04
CA THR A 175 28.71 47.24 -57.41
C THR A 175 28.77 47.91 -58.78
N GLY A 176 27.61 48.03 -59.41
CA GLY A 176 27.45 48.65 -60.70
C GLY A 176 26.01 49.07 -60.97
N ARG A 177 25.79 49.58 -62.18
CA ARG A 177 24.45 49.99 -62.62
C ARG A 177 23.53 48.80 -62.91
N ASP A 178 24.13 47.71 -63.36
CA ASP A 178 23.52 46.42 -63.65
C ASP A 178 24.61 45.33 -63.60
N CYS A 179 24.24 44.07 -63.82
CA CYS A 179 25.18 42.96 -63.80
C CYS A 179 26.24 43.01 -64.92
N GLN A 180 25.96 43.65 -66.06
CA GLN A 180 26.94 43.80 -67.12
C GLN A 180 28.03 44.82 -66.74
N ASP A 181 27.65 45.93 -66.09
CA ASP A 181 28.60 46.89 -65.53
C ASP A 181 29.47 46.26 -64.43
N ILE A 182 28.90 45.37 -63.61
CA ILE A 182 29.65 44.57 -62.63
C ILE A 182 30.64 43.62 -63.32
N ALA A 183 30.22 42.93 -64.38
CA ALA A 183 31.10 42.04 -65.15
C ALA A 183 32.28 42.82 -65.77
N ASN A 184 32.00 44.01 -66.32
CA ASN A 184 33.02 44.91 -66.87
C ASN A 184 34.04 45.39 -65.82
N LYS A 185 33.63 45.47 -64.55
CA LYS A 185 34.49 45.81 -63.40
C LYS A 185 35.27 44.61 -62.84
N GLY A 186 35.15 43.44 -63.47
CA GLY A 186 35.87 42.22 -63.08
C GLY A 186 35.08 41.26 -62.21
N GLY A 187 33.76 41.45 -62.04
CA GLY A 187 32.90 40.45 -61.44
C GLY A 187 32.78 39.21 -62.32
N LYS A 188 33.25 38.05 -61.84
CA LYS A 188 33.29 36.79 -62.61
C LYS A 188 32.43 35.67 -62.04
N GLU A 189 32.03 35.78 -60.78
CA GLU A 189 31.26 34.75 -60.08
C GLU A 189 29.78 35.10 -60.12
N SER A 190 28.94 34.14 -60.51
CA SER A 190 27.49 34.28 -60.39
C SER A 190 27.09 34.29 -58.91
N GLY A 191 26.14 35.15 -58.55
CA GLY A 191 25.76 35.31 -57.15
C GLY A 191 24.98 36.59 -56.89
N LEU A 192 24.96 36.99 -55.61
CA LEU A 192 24.23 38.17 -55.17
C LEU A 192 25.11 39.42 -55.23
N TYR A 193 24.58 40.46 -55.87
CA TYR A 193 25.25 41.75 -56.00
C TYR A 193 24.25 42.88 -55.74
N PHE A 194 24.74 44.00 -55.21
CA PHE A 194 23.98 45.24 -55.17
C PHE A 194 24.19 46.02 -56.46
N ILE A 195 23.08 46.39 -57.12
CA ILE A 195 23.10 47.31 -58.26
C ILE A 195 22.39 48.61 -57.91
N LYS A 196 22.80 49.68 -58.59
CA LYS A 196 22.14 50.99 -58.53
C LYS A 196 22.00 51.55 -59.95
N PRO A 197 20.86 51.31 -60.62
CA PRO A 197 20.56 51.95 -61.90
C PRO A 197 20.63 53.47 -61.78
N LEU A 198 20.96 54.17 -62.87
CA LEU A 198 21.21 55.63 -62.85
C LEU A 198 20.03 56.46 -62.33
N THR A 199 18.81 56.04 -62.67
CA THR A 199 17.57 56.70 -62.29
C THR A 199 17.09 56.28 -60.90
N SER A 200 17.73 55.28 -60.27
CA SER A 200 17.34 54.76 -58.96
C SER A 200 17.93 55.58 -57.82
N GLN A 201 17.08 55.94 -56.85
CA GLN A 201 17.52 56.62 -55.62
C GLN A 201 18.30 55.68 -54.71
N GLN A 202 17.87 54.42 -54.62
CA GLN A 202 18.43 53.40 -53.72
C GLN A 202 19.04 52.24 -54.51
N GLN A 203 20.09 51.63 -53.96
CA GLN A 203 20.60 50.36 -54.47
C GLN A 203 19.69 49.21 -54.01
N PHE A 204 19.63 48.14 -54.80
CA PHE A 204 18.88 46.96 -54.45
C PHE A 204 19.62 45.69 -54.87
N LEU A 205 19.28 44.58 -54.20
CA LEU A 205 19.92 43.29 -54.40
C LEU A 205 19.36 42.59 -55.65
N VAL A 206 20.25 42.01 -56.44
CA VAL A 206 19.92 41.19 -57.62
C VAL A 206 20.79 39.93 -57.65
N TYR A 207 20.31 38.92 -58.37
CA TYR A 207 21.15 37.80 -58.76
C TYR A 207 21.75 38.09 -60.14
N CYS A 208 23.08 38.08 -60.21
CA CYS A 208 23.82 38.20 -61.45
C CYS A 208 24.30 36.83 -61.92
N GLU A 209 23.98 36.50 -63.16
CA GLU A 209 24.55 35.33 -63.84
C GLU A 209 25.71 35.79 -64.72
N MET A 210 26.93 35.44 -64.30
CA MET A 210 28.16 35.81 -64.99
C MET A 210 28.61 34.68 -65.92
N GLU A 211 28.78 35.01 -67.20
CA GLU A 211 29.29 34.09 -68.21
C GLU A 211 30.82 34.22 -68.34
N LYS A 212 31.50 33.14 -68.75
CA LYS A 212 32.98 33.12 -68.90
C LYS A 212 33.50 34.09 -69.97
N ASN A 213 32.65 34.51 -70.90
CA ASN A 213 32.96 35.47 -71.95
C ASN A 213 32.92 36.94 -71.47
N GLY A 214 32.59 37.19 -70.20
CA GLY A 214 32.48 38.54 -69.64
C GLY A 214 31.08 39.16 -69.73
N ASN A 215 30.06 38.41 -70.18
CA ASN A 215 28.68 38.87 -70.13
C ASN A 215 28.10 38.69 -68.71
N GLY A 216 27.29 39.65 -68.28
CA GLY A 216 26.61 39.62 -66.98
C GLY A 216 25.12 39.85 -67.14
N TRP A 217 24.32 38.81 -66.90
CA TRP A 217 22.86 38.89 -66.97
C TRP A 217 22.27 39.24 -65.61
N THR A 218 21.39 40.25 -65.60
CA THR A 218 20.59 40.57 -64.41
C THR A 218 19.32 39.74 -64.45
N VAL A 219 19.18 38.78 -63.53
CA VAL A 219 18.02 37.88 -63.53
C VAL A 219 16.80 38.61 -62.96
N LEU A 220 15.76 38.74 -63.77
CA LEU A 220 14.52 39.45 -63.41
C LEU A 220 13.50 38.55 -62.73
N GLN A 221 13.46 37.27 -63.12
CA GLN A 221 12.54 36.26 -62.65
C GLN A 221 13.21 34.88 -62.70
N LYS A 222 12.89 34.02 -61.73
CA LYS A 222 13.33 32.62 -61.73
C LYS A 222 12.26 31.69 -61.18
N ARG A 223 12.05 30.55 -61.84
CA ARG A 223 11.17 29.44 -61.46
C ARG A 223 11.95 28.13 -61.58
N LEU A 224 11.79 27.21 -60.64
CA LEU A 224 12.50 25.92 -60.63
C LEU A 224 11.74 24.79 -59.94
N ASP A 225 11.11 25.01 -58.78
CA ASP A 225 10.56 23.95 -57.92
C ASP A 225 9.14 24.23 -57.42
N GLY A 226 8.58 25.40 -57.69
CA GLY A 226 7.27 25.82 -57.19
C GLY A 226 7.27 26.19 -55.70
N SER A 227 8.43 26.47 -55.11
CA SER A 227 8.55 26.91 -53.71
C SER A 227 7.89 28.25 -53.43
N GLU A 228 7.74 29.11 -54.43
CA GLU A 228 7.09 30.42 -54.29
C GLU A 228 5.72 30.47 -54.99
N ASP A 229 4.75 31.08 -54.31
CA ASP A 229 3.43 31.35 -54.86
C ASP A 229 3.45 32.65 -55.66
N PHE A 230 3.18 32.57 -56.96
CA PHE A 230 3.14 33.72 -57.87
C PHE A 230 1.75 34.36 -57.95
N LYS A 231 0.74 33.87 -57.22
CA LYS A 231 -0.58 34.52 -57.13
C LYS A 231 -0.51 35.73 -56.19
N LYS A 232 0.12 36.80 -56.66
CA LYS A 232 0.40 38.00 -55.87
C LYS A 232 -0.43 39.20 -56.31
N ASN A 233 -0.58 40.18 -55.42
CA ASN A 233 -1.27 41.43 -55.73
C ASN A 233 -0.36 42.43 -56.46
N TRP A 234 -0.92 43.55 -56.91
CA TRP A 234 -0.19 44.58 -57.66
C TRP A 234 1.04 45.12 -56.92
N ILE A 235 0.90 45.40 -55.62
CA ILE A 235 1.99 45.97 -54.81
C ILE A 235 3.15 44.98 -54.73
N GLN A 236 2.87 43.70 -54.53
CA GLN A 236 3.89 42.65 -54.49
C GLN A 236 4.60 42.50 -55.84
N TYR A 237 3.87 42.55 -56.97
CA TYR A 237 4.51 42.55 -58.29
C TYR A 237 5.34 43.80 -58.55
N LYS A 238 4.92 44.96 -58.02
CA LYS A 238 5.67 46.21 -58.13
C LYS A 238 6.99 46.15 -57.36
N GLU A 239 6.95 45.74 -56.09
CA GLU A 239 8.11 45.74 -55.18
C GLU A 239 9.00 44.50 -55.32
N GLY A 240 8.44 43.39 -55.78
CA GLY A 240 9.10 42.09 -55.86
C GLY A 240 8.71 41.15 -54.72
N PHE A 241 8.92 39.85 -54.93
CA PHE A 241 8.67 38.79 -53.95
C PHE A 241 9.56 37.56 -54.22
N GLY A 242 9.56 36.62 -53.27
CA GLY A 242 10.44 35.46 -53.29
C GLY A 242 11.83 35.78 -52.72
N HIS A 243 12.74 34.82 -52.86
CA HIS A 243 14.04 34.87 -52.19
C HIS A 243 15.19 34.87 -53.21
N LEU A 244 16.21 35.68 -52.95
CA LEU A 244 17.46 35.67 -53.71
C LEU A 244 18.48 34.80 -52.98
N SER A 245 19.03 33.80 -53.66
CA SER A 245 20.09 32.93 -53.13
C SER A 245 21.42 33.15 -53.86
N PRO A 246 22.58 33.11 -53.18
CA PRO A 246 23.89 33.14 -53.84
C PRO A 246 24.10 32.00 -54.83
N THR A 247 23.43 30.86 -54.63
CA THR A 247 23.51 29.70 -55.52
C THR A 247 22.48 29.76 -56.66
N GLY A 248 21.57 30.74 -56.64
CA GLY A 248 20.49 30.85 -57.61
C GLY A 248 19.46 29.70 -57.54
N THR A 249 19.35 29.00 -56.41
CA THR A 249 18.44 27.85 -56.23
C THR A 249 17.06 28.21 -55.67
N THR A 250 16.68 29.49 -55.73
CA THR A 250 15.42 29.99 -55.18
C THR A 250 14.59 30.70 -56.24
N GLU A 251 13.28 30.70 -56.05
CA GLU A 251 12.35 31.39 -56.94
C GLU A 251 12.12 32.83 -56.49
N PHE A 252 11.97 33.73 -57.46
CA PHE A 252 11.66 35.13 -57.17
C PHE A 252 11.11 35.88 -58.38
N TRP A 253 10.50 37.02 -58.06
CA TRP A 253 10.17 38.10 -58.97
C TRP A 253 10.85 39.37 -58.48
N LEU A 254 11.74 39.97 -59.29
CA LEU A 254 12.57 41.10 -58.84
C LEU A 254 11.74 42.33 -58.43
N GLY A 255 10.63 42.59 -59.14
CA GLY A 255 9.75 43.73 -58.95
C GLY A 255 9.69 44.64 -60.18
N ASN A 256 8.48 44.99 -60.62
CA ASN A 256 8.25 45.77 -61.84
C ASN A 256 8.93 47.15 -61.79
N GLU A 257 8.93 47.80 -60.61
CA GLU A 257 9.57 49.11 -60.43
C GLU A 257 11.08 48.99 -60.68
N LYS A 258 11.71 47.95 -60.11
CA LYS A 258 13.15 47.69 -60.29
C LYS A 258 13.49 47.35 -61.73
N MET A 259 12.66 46.53 -62.39
CA MET A 259 12.83 46.20 -63.81
C MET A 259 12.72 47.45 -64.70
N HIS A 260 11.76 48.34 -64.41
CA HIS A 260 11.64 49.61 -65.10
C HIS A 260 12.90 50.46 -64.93
N LEU A 261 13.37 50.64 -63.68
CA LEU A 261 14.59 51.39 -63.38
C LEU A 261 15.83 50.84 -64.11
N ILE A 262 15.97 49.52 -64.25
CA ILE A 262 17.08 48.91 -65.01
C ILE A 262 16.94 49.19 -66.50
N THR A 263 15.75 48.97 -67.07
CA THR A 263 15.55 48.99 -68.53
C THR A 263 15.49 50.38 -69.13
N THR A 264 15.13 51.41 -68.33
CA THR A 264 15.00 52.80 -68.80
C THR A 264 16.12 53.73 -68.30
N GLN A 265 17.18 53.20 -67.69
CA GLN A 265 18.24 54.04 -67.11
C GLN A 265 19.09 54.80 -68.14
N THR A 266 19.18 54.31 -69.38
CA THR A 266 19.92 54.96 -70.48
C THR A 266 19.19 54.77 -71.81
N THR A 267 19.69 55.40 -72.86
CA THR A 267 19.24 55.18 -74.25
C THR A 267 19.78 53.89 -74.86
N ILE A 268 20.62 53.13 -74.15
CA ILE A 268 21.18 51.86 -74.62
C ILE A 268 20.09 50.78 -74.52
N PRO A 269 19.77 50.05 -75.59
CA PRO A 269 18.76 49.01 -75.55
C PRO A 269 19.25 47.79 -74.76
N TYR A 270 18.38 47.24 -73.92
CA TYR A 270 18.56 45.94 -73.28
C TYR A 270 17.96 44.83 -74.14
N VAL A 271 18.57 43.65 -74.10
CA VAL A 271 18.03 42.42 -74.69
C VAL A 271 17.48 41.56 -73.56
N LEU A 272 16.26 41.07 -73.73
CA LEU A 272 15.66 40.09 -72.83
C LEU A 272 15.92 38.68 -73.38
N ARG A 273 16.35 37.77 -72.52
CA ARG A 273 16.48 36.34 -72.80
C ARG A 273 15.53 35.59 -71.87
N VAL A 274 14.67 34.74 -72.42
CA VAL A 274 13.82 33.84 -71.63
C VAL A 274 14.32 32.42 -71.82
N GLU A 275 14.72 31.78 -70.72
CA GLU A 275 15.17 30.39 -70.70
C GLU A 275 14.11 29.51 -70.05
N LEU A 276 13.76 28.42 -70.72
CA LEU A 276 12.74 27.45 -70.28
C LEU A 276 13.33 26.05 -70.32
N GLU A 277 13.12 25.28 -69.25
CA GLU A 277 13.48 23.86 -69.17
C GLU A 277 12.21 23.03 -68.99
N ASP A 278 12.07 21.94 -69.76
CA ASP A 278 10.98 20.98 -69.57
C ASP A 278 11.32 19.88 -68.55
N TRP A 279 10.33 19.10 -68.14
CA TRP A 279 10.49 18.02 -67.16
C TRP A 279 11.44 16.88 -67.60
N ASN A 280 11.82 16.85 -68.88
CA ASN A 280 12.77 15.88 -69.43
C ASN A 280 14.18 16.48 -69.59
N GLY A 281 14.42 17.69 -69.07
CA GLY A 281 15.70 18.39 -69.12
C GLY A 281 16.01 19.05 -70.47
N ARG A 282 15.01 19.27 -71.34
CA ARG A 282 15.20 19.98 -72.62
C ARG A 282 15.08 21.49 -72.39
N ILE A 283 16.10 22.23 -72.81
CA ILE A 283 16.18 23.69 -72.65
C ILE A 283 15.87 24.40 -73.96
N ALA A 284 15.08 25.47 -73.91
CA ALA A 284 14.77 26.36 -75.01
C ALA A 284 14.98 27.83 -74.60
N TYR A 285 15.34 28.67 -75.58
CA TYR A 285 15.60 30.10 -75.40
C TYR A 285 14.68 30.92 -76.32
N VAL A 286 14.18 32.05 -75.83
CA VAL A 286 13.41 33.06 -76.58
C VAL A 286 14.08 34.41 -76.46
#